data_AF-A0A933XQ99-F1
#
_entry.id   AF-A0A933XQ99-F1
#
_cell.length_a   1.000
_cell.length_b   1.000
_cell.length_c   1.000
_cell.angle_alpha   90.00
_cell.angle_beta   90.00
_cell.angle_gamma   90.00
#
_symmetry.space_group_name_H-M   'P 1'
#
loop_
_entity.id
_entity.type
_entity.pdbx_description
1 polymer ?
#
loop_
_entity_poly.entity_id
_entity_poly.type
_entity_poly.pdbx_seq_one_letter_code
_entity_poly.pdbx_strand_id
1 'polypeptide(L)'
;MVIKPYLKLILKLSWRQKKKFFLLTFLVLVEVAARLGQPYLYKILVDGLSNGLISGTFTQAAMQSLIVVVAIWFLLSVLNNLTNAETQYLGWEIGNQNSQWVHLDGYLALLRLDYYQHTQKHSSRYAKIVDEGDTSMWEMTNWWLNRFFPAAVGFIGMLVIALSVSVPMTLLLLAVIPPGLGLIITIIKRNEEEQHRVNKLWNLKHEHLSDQITNIITYKLNQNEKLFWEVQKGYSDRASSSQSALNKKWRLASMLNPDVIARLW
;
A
#
# COMPACT_ATOMS: atom_id res chain seq x y z
N MET A 1 -23.13 -3.29 2.15
CA MET A 1 -21.73 -3.20 1.68
C MET A 1 -21.12 -4.59 1.77
N VAL A 2 -21.00 -5.32 0.67
CA VAL A 2 -20.49 -6.70 0.69
C VAL A 2 -18.97 -6.64 0.88
N ILE A 3 -18.48 -7.03 2.06
CA ILE A 3 -17.04 -7.20 2.30
C ILE A 3 -16.55 -8.24 1.30
N LYS A 4 -15.64 -7.86 0.40
CA LYS A 4 -15.09 -8.77 -0.59
C LYS A 4 -14.46 -9.99 0.11
N PRO A 5 -14.58 -11.21 -0.45
CA PRO A 5 -14.21 -12.45 0.24
C PRO A 5 -12.74 -12.48 0.72
N TYR A 6 -11.82 -11.82 0.01
CA TYR A 6 -10.41 -11.74 0.41
C TYR A 6 -10.20 -10.96 1.72
N LEU A 7 -10.96 -9.87 1.93
CA LEU A 7 -10.87 -9.03 3.13
C LEU A 7 -11.31 -9.81 4.37
N LYS A 8 -12.38 -10.60 4.20
CA LYS A 8 -12.87 -11.52 5.22
C LYS A 8 -11.82 -12.59 5.56
N LEU A 9 -11.10 -13.10 4.56
CA LEU A 9 -10.03 -14.08 4.78
C LEU A 9 -8.86 -13.47 5.56
N ILE A 10 -8.37 -12.30 5.15
CA ILE A 10 -7.28 -11.58 5.85
C ILE A 10 -7.67 -11.34 7.31
N LEU A 11 -8.85 -10.76 7.55
CA LEU A 11 -9.31 -10.48 8.91
C LEU A 11 -9.49 -11.77 9.72
N LYS A 12 -10.01 -12.84 9.12
CA LYS A 12 -10.15 -14.14 9.80
C LYS A 12 -8.79 -14.72 10.20
N LEU A 13 -7.79 -14.66 9.32
CA LEU A 13 -6.45 -15.16 9.60
C LEU A 13 -5.74 -14.29 10.64
N SER A 14 -5.77 -12.96 10.48
CA SER A 14 -5.23 -12.04 11.48
C SER A 14 -5.91 -12.19 12.85
N TRP A 15 -7.21 -12.51 12.87
CA TRP A 15 -7.96 -12.79 14.10
C TRP A 15 -7.59 -14.13 14.76
N ARG A 16 -6.87 -15.03 14.09
CA ARG A 16 -6.25 -16.18 14.79
C ARG A 16 -5.13 -15.70 15.72
N GLN A 17 -4.49 -14.58 15.39
CA GLN A 17 -3.42 -13.95 16.16
C GLN A 17 -3.93 -12.79 17.04
N LYS A 18 -5.04 -13.00 17.77
CA LYS A 18 -5.77 -11.94 18.49
C LYS A 18 -4.88 -11.03 19.34
N LYS A 19 -3.93 -11.59 20.09
CA LYS A 19 -3.03 -10.82 20.96
C LYS A 19 -2.21 -9.79 20.17
N LYS A 20 -1.58 -10.23 19.07
CA LYS A 20 -0.79 -9.36 18.18
C LYS A 20 -1.68 -8.33 17.48
N PHE A 21 -2.86 -8.75 17.02
CA PHE A 21 -3.83 -7.87 16.38
C PHE A 21 -4.36 -6.76 17.32
N PHE A 22 -4.69 -7.10 18.57
CA PHE A 22 -5.12 -6.12 19.57
C PHE A 22 -3.98 -5.18 19.97
N LEU A 23 -2.76 -5.70 20.14
CA LEU A 23 -1.59 -4.88 20.42
C LEU A 23 -1.30 -3.90 19.28
N LEU A 24 -1.33 -4.37 18.03
CA LEU A 24 -1.21 -3.52 16.83
C LEU A 24 -2.29 -2.44 16.84
N THR A 25 -3.55 -2.81 17.05
CA THR A 25 -4.67 -1.86 17.09
C THR A 25 -4.46 -0.78 18.16
N PHE A 26 -4.02 -1.18 19.34
CA PHE A 26 -3.73 -0.26 20.43
C PHE A 26 -2.58 0.70 20.08
N LEU A 27 -1.48 0.18 19.53
CA LEU A 27 -0.33 1.00 19.13
C LEU A 27 -0.69 1.99 18.02
N VAL A 28 -1.50 1.58 17.05
CA VAL A 28 -2.03 2.47 16.00
C VAL A 28 -2.87 3.59 16.62
N LEU A 29 -3.70 3.30 17.62
CA LEU A 29 -4.49 4.34 18.30
C LEU A 29 -3.59 5.33 19.05
N VAL A 30 -2.54 4.85 19.72
CA VAL A 30 -1.56 5.71 20.41
C VAL A 30 -0.80 6.57 19.41
N GLU A 31 -0.32 5.99 18.32
CA GLU A 31 0.38 6.70 17.23
C GLU A 31 -0.50 7.79 16.63
N VAL A 32 -1.76 7.45 16.29
CA VAL A 32 -2.70 8.41 15.74
C VAL A 32 -2.99 9.53 16.74
N ALA A 33 -3.23 9.22 18.02
CA ALA A 33 -3.49 10.22 19.04
C ALA A 33 -2.30 11.19 19.20
N ALA A 34 -1.07 10.66 19.27
CA ALA A 34 0.14 11.47 19.36
C ALA A 34 0.34 12.34 18.11
N ARG A 35 0.12 11.80 16.91
CA ARG A 35 0.17 12.57 15.64
C ARG A 35 -0.89 13.67 15.58
N LEU A 36 -2.11 13.42 16.04
CA LEU A 36 -3.18 14.42 16.06
C LEU A 36 -2.98 15.52 17.11
N GLY A 37 -2.16 15.27 18.15
CA GLY A 37 -1.77 16.29 19.11
C GLY A 37 -0.75 17.29 18.57
N GLN A 38 0.05 16.93 17.55
CA GLN A 38 1.11 17.79 17.03
C GLN A 38 0.62 19.14 16.47
N PRO A 39 -0.46 19.22 15.66
CA PRO A 39 -0.99 20.50 15.18
C PRO A 39 -1.34 21.49 16.30
N TYR A 40 -1.81 20.99 17.44
CA TYR A 40 -2.13 21.85 18.58
C TYR A 40 -0.87 22.45 19.22
N LEU A 41 0.21 21.67 19.33
CA LEU A 41 1.50 22.17 19.78
C LEU A 41 2.09 23.19 18.80
N TYR A 42 1.95 22.96 17.49
CA TYR A 42 2.34 23.93 16.47
C TYR A 42 1.61 25.25 16.63
N LYS A 43 0.29 25.22 16.88
CA LYS A 43 -0.49 26.42 17.13
C LYS A 43 0.06 27.22 18.33
N ILE A 44 0.28 26.56 19.47
CA ILE A 44 0.81 27.23 20.67
C ILE A 44 2.17 27.87 20.40
N LEU A 45 3.04 27.17 19.67
CA LEU A 45 4.37 27.66 19.33
C LEU A 45 4.29 28.89 18.41
N VAL A 46 3.45 28.85 17.37
CA VAL A 46 3.25 29.97 16.45
C VAL A 46 2.64 31.18 17.17
N ASP A 47 1.60 30.97 17.97
CA ASP A 47 0.95 32.04 18.74
C ASP A 47 1.93 32.66 19.75
N GLY A 48 2.72 31.83 20.44
CA GLY A 48 3.73 32.29 21.40
C GLY A 48 4.84 33.11 20.76
N LEU A 49 5.36 32.66 19.61
CA LEU A 49 6.37 33.41 18.86
C LEU A 49 5.82 34.71 18.28
N SER A 50 4.63 34.66 17.68
CA SER A 50 3.97 35.82 17.08
C SER A 50 3.72 36.91 18.12
N ASN A 51 3.18 36.56 19.29
CA ASN A 51 2.93 37.51 20.36
C ASN A 51 4.22 38.12 20.93
N GLY A 52 5.29 37.33 21.05
CA GLY A 52 6.61 37.82 21.49
C GLY A 52 7.28 38.75 20.48
N LEU A 53 7.10 38.48 19.18
CA LEU A 53 7.58 39.33 18.08
C LEU A 53 6.81 40.67 18.04
N ILE A 54 5.49 40.63 18.14
CA ILE A 54 4.63 41.83 18.09
C ILE A 54 4.89 42.74 19.30
N SER A 55 5.10 42.16 20.48
CA SER A 55 5.37 42.91 21.71
C SER A 55 6.82 43.39 21.85
N GLY A 56 7.74 42.95 20.98
CA GLY A 56 9.15 43.33 20.99
C GLY A 56 9.96 42.81 22.18
N THR A 57 9.35 42.06 23.10
CA THR A 57 10.00 41.49 24.28
C THR A 57 9.49 40.08 24.54
N PHE A 58 10.41 39.12 24.64
CA PHE A 58 10.08 37.78 25.13
C PHE A 58 10.19 37.75 26.64
N THR A 59 9.05 37.63 27.33
CA THR A 59 9.05 37.43 28.79
C THR A 59 9.64 36.06 29.14
N GLN A 60 10.25 35.95 30.32
CA GLN A 60 10.82 34.68 30.80
C GLN A 60 9.78 33.54 30.83
N ALA A 61 8.52 33.87 31.18
CA ALA A 61 7.41 32.92 31.17
C ALA A 61 7.07 32.43 29.75
N ALA A 62 7.10 33.32 28.75
CA ALA A 62 6.89 32.92 27.35
C ALA A 62 7.99 31.99 26.86
N MET A 63 9.26 32.28 27.21
CA MET A 63 10.39 31.42 26.85
C MET A 63 10.28 30.03 27.50
N GLN A 64 9.91 29.96 28.78
CA GLN A 64 9.67 28.69 29.47
C GLN A 64 8.55 27.87 28.82
N SER A 65 7.43 28.52 28.46
CA SER A 65 6.32 27.87 27.75
C SER A 65 6.78 27.28 26.40
N LEU A 66 7.56 28.04 25.63
CA LEU A 66 8.10 27.56 24.35
C LEU A 66 9.03 26.35 24.54
N ILE A 67 9.92 26.39 25.53
CA ILE A 67 10.81 25.26 25.84
C ILE A 67 10.00 24.00 26.21
N VAL A 68 8.97 24.14 27.04
CA VAL A 68 8.11 23.03 27.44
C VAL A 68 7.36 22.46 26.23
N VAL A 69 6.81 23.30 25.36
CA VAL A 69 6.12 22.87 24.14
C VAL A 69 7.06 22.10 23.21
N VAL A 70 8.29 22.59 23.01
CA VAL A 70 9.31 21.92 22.21
C VAL A 70 9.72 20.58 22.84
N ALA A 71 9.88 20.52 24.16
CA ALA A 71 10.20 19.28 24.86
C ALA A 71 9.07 18.23 24.72
N ILE A 72 7.82 18.63 24.90
CA ILE A 72 6.65 17.76 24.69
C ILE A 72 6.59 17.28 23.24
N TRP A 73 6.81 18.19 22.28
CA TRP A 73 6.82 17.85 20.86
C TRP A 73 7.93 16.83 20.52
N PHE A 74 9.11 16.99 21.10
CA PHE A 74 10.21 16.04 20.95
C PHE A 74 9.83 14.66 21.52
N LEU A 75 9.30 14.61 22.75
CA LEU A 75 8.85 13.36 23.38
C LEU A 75 7.76 12.65 22.57
N LEU A 76 6.77 13.39 22.06
CA LEU A 76 5.73 12.83 21.19
C LEU A 76 6.30 12.30 19.87
N SER A 77 7.33 12.97 19.32
CA SER A 77 7.99 12.51 18.10
C SER A 77 8.77 11.22 18.31
N VAL A 78 9.47 11.10 19.43
CA VAL A 78 10.15 9.85 19.83
C VAL A 78 9.13 8.74 20.06
N LEU A 79 8.03 9.02 20.78
CA LEU A 79 6.96 8.05 21.01
C LEU A 79 6.36 7.56 19.69
N ASN A 80 6.03 8.48 18.78
CA ASN A 80 5.50 8.14 17.45
C ASN A 80 6.47 7.25 16.65
N ASN A 81 7.77 7.52 16.73
CA ASN A 81 8.76 6.71 16.03
C ASN A 81 8.81 5.27 16.60
N LEU A 82 8.80 5.13 17.92
CA LEU A 82 8.79 3.83 18.59
C LEU A 82 7.50 3.05 18.30
N THR A 83 6.34 3.69 18.42
CA THR A 83 5.05 3.02 18.15
C THR A 83 4.90 2.63 16.68
N ASN A 84 5.41 3.46 15.75
CA ASN A 84 5.41 3.12 14.33
C ASN A 84 6.33 1.92 14.05
N ALA A 85 7.57 1.93 14.58
CA ALA A 85 8.49 0.81 14.41
C ALA A 85 7.90 -0.52 14.92
N GLU A 86 7.27 -0.50 16.10
CA GLU A 86 6.62 -1.68 16.66
C GLU A 86 5.38 -2.11 15.85
N THR A 87 4.59 -1.15 15.37
CA THR A 87 3.43 -1.43 14.50
C THR A 87 3.86 -2.08 13.19
N GLN A 88 4.94 -1.59 12.56
CA GLN A 88 5.51 -2.20 11.35
C GLN A 88 5.95 -3.64 11.61
N TYR A 89 6.68 -3.87 12.71
CA TYR A 89 7.13 -5.20 13.11
C TYR A 89 5.96 -6.17 13.33
N LEU A 90 4.94 -5.77 14.09
CA LEU A 90 3.75 -6.59 14.31
C LEU A 90 2.98 -6.85 13.02
N GLY A 91 2.89 -5.86 12.13
CA GLY A 91 2.26 -6.04 10.82
C GLY A 91 3.01 -7.03 9.94
N TRP A 92 4.35 -7.00 9.93
CA TRP A 92 5.17 -8.00 9.23
C TRP A 92 5.01 -9.39 9.82
N GLU A 93 5.05 -9.51 11.14
CA GLU A 93 4.92 -10.79 11.83
C GLU A 93 3.54 -11.42 11.57
N ILE A 94 2.46 -10.63 11.66
CA ILE A 94 1.10 -11.10 11.32
C ILE A 94 1.03 -11.48 9.83
N GLY A 95 1.60 -10.66 8.96
CA GLY A 95 1.69 -10.89 7.52
C GLY A 95 2.38 -12.21 7.19
N ASN A 96 3.57 -12.45 7.74
CA ASN A 96 4.37 -13.66 7.52
C ASN A 96 3.61 -14.92 7.92
N GLN A 97 2.97 -14.91 9.09
CA GLN A 97 2.18 -16.05 9.57
C GLN A 97 0.94 -16.30 8.70
N ASN A 98 0.24 -15.24 8.27
CA ASN A 98 -0.90 -15.36 7.36
C ASN A 98 -0.47 -15.94 6.00
N SER A 99 0.65 -15.45 5.47
CA SER A 99 1.30 -15.93 4.25
C SER A 99 1.60 -17.42 4.32
N GLN A 100 2.30 -17.83 5.39
CA GLN A 100 2.68 -19.22 5.63
C GLN A 100 1.45 -20.14 5.69
N TRP A 101 0.37 -19.73 6.35
CA TRP A 101 -0.86 -20.54 6.39
C TRP A 101 -1.49 -20.71 5.02
N VAL A 102 -1.55 -19.65 4.21
CA VAL A 102 -2.07 -19.73 2.84
C VAL A 102 -1.20 -20.61 1.96
N HIS A 103 0.12 -20.50 2.11
CA HIS A 103 1.07 -21.35 1.39
C HIS A 103 0.86 -22.84 1.72
N LEU A 104 0.77 -23.17 3.01
CA LEU A 104 0.57 -24.56 3.46
C LEU A 104 -0.79 -25.12 3.04
N ASP A 105 -1.86 -24.33 3.16
CA ASP A 105 -3.20 -24.72 2.70
C ASP A 105 -3.25 -24.90 1.18
N GLY A 106 -2.58 -24.02 0.44
CA GLY A 106 -2.44 -24.09 -1.01
C GLY A 106 -1.66 -25.33 -1.46
N TYR A 107 -0.52 -25.60 -0.83
CA TYR A 107 0.28 -26.80 -1.08
C TYR A 107 -0.50 -28.09 -0.82
N LEU A 108 -1.22 -28.16 0.31
CA LEU A 108 -2.06 -29.30 0.64
C LEU A 108 -3.24 -29.46 -0.33
N ALA A 109 -3.78 -28.37 -0.86
CA ALA A 109 -4.77 -28.42 -1.93
C ALA A 109 -4.19 -28.96 -3.24
N LEU A 110 -2.94 -28.62 -3.58
CA LEU A 110 -2.25 -29.17 -4.75
C LEU A 110 -2.03 -30.67 -4.64
N LEU A 111 -1.62 -31.17 -3.47
CA LEU A 111 -1.43 -32.61 -3.24
C LEU A 111 -2.74 -33.42 -3.31
N ARG A 112 -3.89 -32.78 -3.15
CA ARG A 112 -5.21 -33.40 -3.21
C ARG A 112 -5.84 -33.40 -4.61
N LEU A 113 -5.16 -32.82 -5.60
CA LEU A 113 -5.64 -32.84 -6.98
C LEU A 113 -5.55 -34.26 -7.55
N ASP A 114 -6.53 -34.63 -8.38
CA ASP A 114 -6.56 -35.92 -9.05
C ASP A 114 -5.42 -36.03 -10.09
N TYR A 115 -4.91 -37.23 -10.30
CA TYR A 115 -3.86 -37.54 -11.27
C TYR A 115 -4.20 -37.03 -12.68
N TYR A 116 -5.47 -37.11 -13.08
CA TYR A 116 -5.94 -36.56 -14.35
C TYR A 116 -5.77 -35.03 -14.43
N GLN A 117 -5.98 -34.31 -13.33
CA GLN A 117 -5.79 -32.85 -13.28
C GLN A 117 -4.32 -32.45 -13.29
N HIS A 118 -3.45 -33.27 -12.72
CA HIS A 118 -1.99 -33.10 -12.79
C HIS A 118 -1.42 -33.36 -14.19
N THR A 119 -2.04 -34.25 -14.97
CA THR A 119 -1.56 -34.64 -16.32
C THR A 119 -2.09 -33.74 -17.43
N GLN A 120 -3.28 -33.15 -17.28
CA GLN A 120 -3.86 -32.26 -18.30
C GLN A 120 -3.37 -30.81 -18.25
N LYS A 121 -2.78 -30.37 -17.14
CA LYS A 121 -2.42 -28.96 -16.94
C LYS A 121 -0.98 -28.86 -16.49
N HIS A 122 -0.25 -27.89 -17.06
CA HIS A 122 1.13 -27.62 -16.66
C HIS A 122 1.22 -27.43 -15.14
N SER A 123 1.88 -28.35 -14.45
CA SER A 123 2.07 -28.35 -13.00
C SER A 123 2.69 -27.05 -12.48
N SER A 124 3.52 -26.40 -13.30
CA SER A 124 4.11 -25.09 -13.05
C SER A 124 3.08 -23.97 -12.85
N ARG A 125 1.94 -24.01 -13.55
CA ARG A 125 0.89 -22.98 -13.41
C ARG A 125 0.23 -23.04 -12.04
N TYR A 126 -0.01 -24.24 -11.53
CA TYR A 126 -0.63 -24.43 -10.22
C TYR A 126 0.33 -24.12 -9.07
N ALA A 127 1.60 -24.51 -9.21
CA ALA A 127 2.65 -24.09 -8.28
C ALA A 127 2.76 -22.56 -8.22
N LYS A 128 2.72 -21.90 -9.38
CA LYS A 128 2.74 -20.43 -9.46
C LYS A 128 1.55 -19.76 -8.77
N ILE A 129 0.35 -20.35 -8.86
CA ILE A 129 -0.83 -19.81 -8.15
C ILE A 129 -0.65 -19.85 -6.63
N VAL A 130 -0.04 -20.91 -6.10
CA VAL A 130 0.23 -21.00 -4.65
C VAL A 130 1.31 -19.99 -4.24
N ASP A 131 2.37 -19.85 -5.02
CA ASP A 131 3.46 -18.89 -4.79
C ASP A 131 2.99 -17.42 -4.86
N GLU A 132 2.21 -17.09 -5.91
CA GLU A 132 1.57 -15.77 -6.03
C GLU A 132 0.55 -15.54 -4.91
N GLY A 133 -0.17 -16.58 -4.47
CA GLY A 133 -1.14 -16.49 -3.39
C GLY A 133 -0.50 -16.20 -2.02
N ASP A 134 0.64 -16.81 -1.75
CA ASP A 134 1.48 -16.55 -0.59
C ASP A 134 1.92 -15.07 -0.57
N THR A 135 2.66 -14.65 -1.60
CA THR A 135 3.15 -13.27 -1.74
C THR A 135 2.01 -12.24 -1.65
N SER A 136 0.91 -12.48 -2.36
CA SER A 136 -0.26 -11.59 -2.35
C SER A 136 -0.89 -11.49 -0.96
N MET A 137 -0.94 -12.58 -0.18
CA MET A 137 -1.50 -12.58 1.16
C MET A 137 -0.66 -11.71 2.11
N TRP A 138 0.66 -11.83 2.04
CA TRP A 138 1.55 -10.97 2.81
C TRP A 138 1.37 -9.50 2.44
N GLU A 139 1.44 -9.18 1.14
CA GLU A 139 1.30 -7.81 0.65
C GLU A 139 -0.04 -7.20 1.05
N MET A 140 -1.14 -7.93 0.88
CA MET A 140 -2.47 -7.45 1.24
C MET A 140 -2.63 -7.28 2.75
N THR A 141 -2.08 -8.19 3.56
CA THR A 141 -2.09 -8.04 5.03
C THR A 141 -1.35 -6.78 5.45
N ASN A 142 -0.15 -6.56 4.90
CA ASN A 142 0.66 -5.37 5.17
C ASN A 142 -0.05 -4.08 4.71
N TRP A 143 -0.63 -4.08 3.51
CA TRP A 143 -1.39 -2.92 3.00
C TRP A 143 -2.58 -2.57 3.88
N TRP A 144 -3.33 -3.58 4.35
CA TRP A 144 -4.50 -3.35 5.19
C TRP A 144 -4.12 -2.90 6.60
N LEU A 145 -3.20 -3.59 7.26
CA LEU A 145 -2.88 -3.35 8.67
C LEU A 145 -1.95 -2.16 8.88
N ASN A 146 -0.96 -1.96 8.01
CA ASN A 146 0.08 -0.94 8.21
C ASN A 146 -0.16 0.34 7.40
N ARG A 147 -1.02 0.32 6.37
CA ARG A 147 -1.32 1.53 5.57
C ARG A 147 -2.77 1.96 5.71
N PHE A 148 -3.71 1.10 5.32
CA PHE A 148 -5.11 1.50 5.24
C PHE A 148 -5.72 1.74 6.61
N PHE A 149 -5.53 0.83 7.57
CA PHE A 149 -6.12 0.94 8.90
C PHE A 149 -5.64 2.18 9.67
N PRO A 150 -4.34 2.47 9.80
CA PRO A 150 -3.86 3.71 10.44
C PRO A 150 -4.31 4.96 9.70
N ALA A 151 -4.32 4.94 8.36
CA ALA A 151 -4.79 6.08 7.57
C ALA A 151 -6.29 6.33 7.78
N ALA A 152 -7.12 5.30 7.86
CA ALA A 152 -8.56 5.43 8.10
C ALA A 152 -8.84 5.98 9.51
N VAL A 153 -8.18 5.43 10.53
CA VAL A 153 -8.32 5.89 11.92
C VAL A 153 -7.82 7.33 12.05
N GLY A 154 -6.67 7.65 11.44
CA GLY A 154 -6.11 9.00 11.41
C GLY A 154 -6.99 10.00 10.68
N PHE A 155 -7.59 9.61 9.54
CA PHE A 155 -8.54 10.45 8.80
C PHE A 155 -9.79 10.75 9.63
N ILE A 156 -10.38 9.74 10.26
CA ILE A 156 -11.56 9.92 11.12
C ILE A 156 -11.22 10.82 12.32
N GLY A 157 -10.11 10.55 13.00
CA GLY A 157 -9.68 11.36 14.14
C GLY A 157 -9.41 12.81 13.76
N MET A 158 -8.72 13.06 12.64
CA MET A 158 -8.50 14.40 12.11
C MET A 158 -9.81 15.09 11.74
N LEU A 159 -10.75 14.37 11.12
CA LEU A 159 -12.03 14.92 10.71
C LEU A 159 -12.85 15.39 11.91
N VAL A 160 -12.88 14.60 12.99
CA VAL A 160 -13.55 14.97 14.25
C VAL A 160 -12.94 16.24 14.84
N ILE A 161 -11.61 16.33 14.87
CA ILE A 161 -10.92 17.52 15.39
C ILE A 161 -11.20 18.74 14.51
N ALA A 162 -11.09 18.60 13.18
CA ALA A 162 -11.30 19.69 12.23
C ALA A 162 -12.72 20.27 12.31
N LEU A 163 -13.75 19.40 12.34
CA LEU A 163 -15.14 19.80 12.53
C LEU A 163 -15.36 20.49 13.88
N SER A 164 -14.65 20.08 14.92
CA SER A 164 -14.74 20.69 16.25
C SER A 164 -14.09 22.08 16.31
N VAL A 165 -13.06 22.33 15.50
CA VAL A 165 -12.37 23.63 15.43
C VAL A 165 -13.09 24.62 14.52
N SER A 166 -13.46 24.22 13.30
CA SER A 166 -14.18 25.06 12.35
C SER A 166 -14.92 24.23 11.30
N VAL A 167 -16.24 24.14 11.46
CA VAL A 167 -17.15 23.50 10.50
C VAL A 167 -17.05 24.12 9.09
N PRO A 168 -17.11 25.45 8.89
CA PRO A 168 -17.14 26.01 7.53
C PRO A 168 -15.86 25.72 6.74
N MET A 169 -14.68 25.83 7.37
CA MET A 169 -13.42 25.49 6.68
C MET A 169 -13.29 24.01 6.41
N THR A 170 -13.73 23.15 7.34
CA THR A 170 -13.67 21.70 7.14
C THR A 170 -14.59 21.25 6.01
N LEU A 171 -15.79 21.83 5.89
CA LEU A 171 -16.70 21.52 4.77
C LEU A 171 -16.13 21.97 3.43
N LEU A 172 -15.47 23.13 3.38
CA LEU A 172 -14.81 23.60 2.16
C LEU A 172 -13.69 22.64 1.73
N LEU A 173 -12.86 22.17 2.66
CA LEU A 173 -11.83 21.17 2.39
C LEU A 173 -12.43 19.83 1.95
N LEU A 174 -13.48 19.36 2.62
CA LEU A 174 -14.18 18.13 2.26
C LEU A 174 -14.80 18.21 0.85
N ALA A 175 -15.27 19.39 0.41
CA ALA A 175 -15.88 19.55 -0.90
C ALA A 175 -14.91 19.27 -2.06
N VAL A 176 -13.60 19.43 -1.86
CA VAL A 176 -12.56 19.17 -2.88
C VAL A 176 -12.26 17.68 -3.03
N ILE A 177 -12.53 16.85 -2.00
CA ILE A 177 -12.17 15.43 -2.01
C ILE A 177 -13.00 14.61 -3.02
N PRO A 178 -14.36 14.66 -3.05
CA PRO A 178 -15.17 13.89 -3.99
C PRO A 178 -14.82 14.10 -5.47
N PRO A 179 -14.65 15.33 -5.99
CA PRO A 179 -14.27 15.51 -7.40
C PRO A 179 -12.88 14.96 -7.70
N GLY A 180 -11.91 15.12 -6.79
CA GLY A 180 -10.59 14.52 -6.92
C GLY A 180 -10.64 12.99 -7.00
N LEU A 181 -11.36 12.34 -6.08
CA LEU A 181 -11.57 10.89 -6.10
C LEU A 181 -12.32 10.43 -7.35
N GLY A 182 -13.34 11.17 -7.78
CA GLY A 182 -14.10 10.88 -8.99
C GLY A 182 -13.22 10.87 -10.24
N LEU A 183 -12.32 11.85 -10.36
CA LEU A 183 -11.35 11.94 -11.45
C LEU A 183 -10.39 10.74 -11.43
N ILE A 184 -9.80 10.41 -10.28
CA ILE A 184 -8.90 9.27 -10.13
C ILE A 184 -9.59 7.96 -10.52
N ILE A 185 -10.78 7.69 -9.97
CA ILE A 185 -11.53 6.46 -10.25
C ILE A 185 -11.84 6.34 -11.74
N THR A 186 -12.22 7.45 -12.39
CA THR A 186 -12.51 7.47 -13.82
C THR A 186 -11.28 7.13 -14.65
N ILE A 187 -10.11 7.70 -14.29
CA ILE A 187 -8.86 7.39 -14.99
C ILE A 187 -8.44 5.94 -14.78
N ILE A 188 -8.57 5.40 -13.56
CA ILE A 188 -8.25 4.00 -13.27
C ILE A 188 -9.13 3.08 -14.11
N LYS A 189 -10.46 3.25 -14.04
CA LYS A 189 -11.41 2.41 -14.80
C LYS A 189 -11.16 2.46 -16.30
N ARG A 190 -10.84 3.64 -16.84
CA ARG A 190 -10.55 3.81 -18.27
C ARG A 190 -9.28 3.07 -18.72
N ASN A 191 -8.32 2.85 -17.82
CA ASN A 191 -7.05 2.19 -18.15
C ASN A 191 -6.99 0.72 -17.69
N GLU A 192 -8.02 0.22 -17.01
CA GLU A 192 -8.07 -1.15 -16.47
C GLU A 192 -7.96 -2.21 -17.57
N GLU A 193 -8.72 -2.08 -18.66
CA GLU A 193 -8.67 -3.02 -19.80
C GLU A 193 -7.29 -3.06 -20.46
N GLU A 194 -6.65 -1.90 -20.62
CA GLU A 194 -5.31 -1.79 -21.21
C GLU A 194 -4.25 -2.38 -20.27
N GLN A 195 -4.40 -2.19 -18.96
CA GLN A 195 -3.55 -2.82 -17.95
C GLN A 195 -3.68 -4.35 -18.00
N HIS A 196 -4.91 -4.88 -18.12
CA HIS A 196 -5.13 -6.32 -18.29
C HIS A 196 -4.48 -6.84 -19.59
N ARG A 197 -4.57 -6.09 -20.70
CA ARG A 197 -3.93 -6.45 -21.96
C ARG A 197 -2.41 -6.50 -21.84
N VAL A 198 -1.80 -5.51 -21.19
CA VAL A 198 -0.35 -5.47 -20.97
C VAL A 198 0.11 -6.62 -20.07
N ASN A 199 -0.61 -6.90 -18.98
CA ASN A 199 -0.32 -8.03 -18.10
C ASN A 199 -0.36 -9.36 -18.85
N LYS A 200 -1.32 -9.55 -19.78
CA LYS A 200 -1.38 -10.74 -20.64
C LYS A 200 -0.14 -10.88 -21.52
N LEU A 201 0.40 -9.78 -22.07
CA LEU A 201 1.64 -9.81 -22.86
C LEU A 201 2.85 -10.20 -22.01
N TRP A 202 2.95 -9.70 -20.78
CA TRP A 202 4.01 -10.10 -19.84
C TRP A 202 3.92 -11.58 -19.46
N ASN A 203 2.71 -12.09 -19.22
CA ASN A 203 2.49 -13.51 -18.95
C ASN A 203 2.90 -14.39 -20.13
N LEU A 204 2.48 -14.04 -21.36
CA LEU A 204 2.88 -14.77 -22.58
C LEU A 204 4.41 -14.80 -22.76
N LYS A 205 5.09 -13.66 -22.51
CA LYS A 205 6.56 -13.59 -22.57
C LYS A 205 7.22 -14.54 -21.55
N HIS A 206 6.67 -14.64 -20.34
CA HIS A 206 7.18 -15.51 -19.28
C HIS A 206 6.88 -16.99 -19.53
N GLU A 207 5.67 -17.31 -19.99
CA GLU A 207 5.27 -18.67 -20.39
C GLU A 207 6.19 -19.21 -21.47
N HIS A 208 6.44 -18.42 -22.53
CA HIS A 208 7.33 -18.81 -23.62
C HIS A 208 8.77 -19.03 -23.15
N LEU A 209 9.28 -18.18 -22.26
CA LEU A 209 10.61 -18.36 -21.66
C LEU A 209 10.68 -19.65 -20.81
N SER A 210 9.65 -19.91 -20.01
CA SER A 210 9.58 -21.10 -19.16
C SER A 210 9.56 -22.38 -20.00
N ASP A 211 8.82 -22.39 -21.11
CA ASP A 211 8.78 -23.52 -22.03
C ASP A 211 10.14 -23.76 -22.70
N GLN A 212 10.81 -22.68 -23.14
CA GLN A 212 12.16 -22.75 -23.70
C GLN A 212 13.18 -23.37 -22.74
N ILE A 213 13.14 -22.96 -21.46
CA ILE A 213 14.06 -23.47 -20.44
C ILE A 213 13.72 -24.91 -20.08
N THR A 214 12.43 -25.27 -19.97
CA THR A 214 12.00 -26.63 -19.65
C THR A 214 12.44 -27.62 -20.74
N ASN A 215 12.37 -27.19 -22.00
CA ASN A 215 12.71 -28.00 -23.16
C ASN A 215 14.11 -27.68 -23.72
N ILE A 216 15.03 -27.15 -22.90
CA ILE A 216 16.32 -26.59 -23.33
C ILE A 216 17.16 -27.53 -24.20
N ILE A 217 17.08 -28.85 -23.96
CA ILE A 217 17.79 -29.86 -24.75
C ILE A 217 17.36 -29.77 -26.22
N THR A 218 16.05 -29.69 -26.49
CA THR A 218 15.50 -29.56 -27.85
C THR A 218 15.94 -28.25 -28.53
N TYR A 219 16.06 -27.17 -27.76
CA TYR A 219 16.55 -25.89 -28.27
C TYR A 219 18.06 -25.93 -28.57
N LYS A 220 18.86 -26.61 -27.73
CA LYS A 220 20.31 -26.79 -27.92
C LYS A 220 20.66 -27.74 -29.06
N LEU A 221 19.79 -28.69 -29.38
CA LEU A 221 19.94 -29.58 -30.52
C LEU A 221 19.73 -28.85 -31.86
N ASN A 222 19.06 -27.69 -31.87
CA ASN A 222 18.94 -26.85 -33.05
C ASN A 222 20.18 -25.96 -33.22
N GLN A 223 20.79 -25.97 -34.42
CA GLN A 223 22.03 -25.23 -34.70
C GLN A 223 21.85 -23.69 -34.73
N ASN A 224 20.61 -23.18 -34.75
CA ASN A 224 20.33 -21.75 -34.94
C ASN A 224 19.64 -21.11 -33.72
N GLU A 225 20.37 -21.00 -32.61
CA GLU A 225 19.88 -20.40 -31.36
C GLU A 225 19.38 -18.96 -31.53
N LYS A 226 19.93 -18.23 -32.51
CA LYS A 226 19.55 -16.84 -32.81
C LYS A 226 18.07 -16.71 -33.17
N LEU A 227 17.49 -17.69 -33.85
CA LEU A 227 16.07 -17.68 -34.22
C LEU A 227 15.18 -17.62 -32.97
N PHE A 228 15.52 -18.39 -31.93
CA PHE A 228 14.75 -18.41 -30.68
C PHE A 228 14.90 -17.11 -29.88
N TRP A 229 16.09 -16.51 -29.94
CA TRP A 229 16.33 -15.18 -29.39
C TRP A 229 15.47 -14.11 -30.08
N GLU A 230 15.38 -14.13 -31.42
CA GLU A 230 14.55 -13.18 -32.18
C GLU A 230 13.06 -13.31 -31.83
N VAL A 231 12.56 -14.54 -31.70
CA VAL A 231 11.18 -14.78 -31.27
C VAL A 231 10.95 -14.24 -29.86
N GLN A 232 11.85 -14.51 -28.91
CA GLN A 232 11.73 -14.01 -27.54
C GLN A 232 11.84 -12.49 -27.47
N LYS A 233 12.72 -11.88 -28.26
CA LYS A 233 12.81 -10.43 -28.43
C LYS A 233 11.48 -9.85 -28.93
N GLY A 234 10.83 -10.49 -29.90
CA GLY A 234 9.51 -10.06 -30.40
C GLY A 234 8.42 -10.08 -29.33
N TYR A 235 8.44 -11.03 -28.37
CA TYR A 235 7.55 -10.99 -27.20
C TYR A 235 7.90 -9.85 -26.24
N SER A 236 9.20 -9.64 -25.98
CA SER A 236 9.69 -8.59 -25.08
C SER A 236 9.39 -7.18 -25.60
N ASP A 237 9.62 -6.92 -26.88
CA ASP A 237 9.40 -5.61 -27.52
C ASP A 237 7.90 -5.25 -27.54
N ARG A 238 7.02 -6.22 -27.79
CA ARG A 238 5.55 -6.04 -27.73
C ARG A 238 5.06 -5.71 -26.32
N ALA A 239 5.57 -6.40 -25.30
CA ALA A 239 5.22 -6.13 -23.92
C ALA A 239 5.75 -4.73 -23.48
N SER A 240 7.00 -4.42 -23.80
CA SER A 240 7.65 -3.16 -23.43
C SER A 240 7.02 -1.94 -24.09
N SER A 241 6.73 -2.01 -25.39
CA SER A 241 6.08 -0.92 -26.13
C SER A 241 4.67 -0.64 -25.61
N SER A 242 3.89 -1.70 -25.33
CA SER A 242 2.55 -1.58 -24.75
C SER A 242 2.58 -1.03 -23.32
N GLN A 243 3.52 -1.48 -22.48
CA GLN A 243 3.75 -0.92 -21.14
C GLN A 243 4.13 0.56 -21.21
N SER A 244 5.01 0.93 -22.13
CA SER A 244 5.43 2.34 -22.30
C SER A 244 4.28 3.24 -22.75
N ALA A 245 3.41 2.76 -23.64
CA ALA A 245 2.20 3.47 -24.04
C ALA A 245 1.23 3.64 -22.86
N LEU A 246 1.05 2.60 -22.04
CA LEU A 246 0.24 2.66 -20.83
C LEU A 246 0.84 3.61 -19.78
N ASN A 247 2.16 3.59 -19.60
CA ASN A 247 2.87 4.49 -18.68
C ASN A 247 2.67 5.98 -19.05
N LYS A 248 2.55 6.31 -20.35
CA LYS A 248 2.20 7.68 -20.77
C LYS A 248 0.82 8.10 -20.28
N LYS A 249 -0.15 7.18 -20.29
CA LYS A 249 -1.51 7.42 -19.75
C LYS A 249 -1.46 7.54 -18.22
N TRP A 250 -0.71 6.67 -17.54
CA TRP A 250 -0.51 6.75 -16.08
C TRP A 250 0.22 8.02 -15.65
N ARG A 251 1.16 8.54 -16.44
CA ARG A 251 1.81 9.83 -16.17
C ARG A 251 0.79 10.95 -16.03
N LEU A 252 -0.21 11.02 -16.93
CA LEU A 252 -1.28 12.01 -16.84
C LEU A 252 -2.10 11.82 -15.56
N ALA A 253 -2.39 10.58 -15.19
CA ALA A 253 -3.07 10.27 -13.93
C ALA A 253 -2.27 10.78 -12.71
N SER A 254 -0.95 10.55 -12.70
CA SER A 254 -0.06 10.98 -11.62
C SER A 254 0.06 12.50 -11.54
N MET A 255 0.05 13.20 -12.67
CA MET A 255 0.07 14.67 -12.72
C MET A 255 -1.23 15.29 -12.20
N LEU A 256 -2.36 14.62 -12.38
CA LEU A 256 -3.69 15.04 -11.90
C LEU A 256 -4.01 14.56 -10.49
N ASN A 257 -3.07 13.88 -9.81
CA ASN A 257 -3.27 13.39 -8.46
C ASN A 257 -3.49 14.60 -7.51
N PRO A 258 -4.55 14.63 -6.68
CA PRO A 258 -4.83 15.72 -5.77
C PRO A 258 -3.67 16.11 -4.85
N ASP A 259 -2.70 15.23 -4.58
CA ASP A 259 -1.46 15.57 -3.87
C ASP A 259 -0.63 16.66 -4.57
N VAL A 260 -0.70 16.76 -5.90
CA VAL A 260 -0.04 17.81 -6.70
C VAL A 260 -0.86 19.09 -6.67
N ILE A 261 -2.19 18.98 -6.70
CA ILE A 261 -3.11 20.12 -6.64
C ILE A 261 -3.07 20.77 -5.24
N ALA A 262 -3.00 19.98 -4.17
CA ALA A 262 -2.91 20.44 -2.80
C ALA A 262 -1.54 21.08 -2.46
N ARG A 263 -0.49 20.87 -3.28
CA ARG A 263 0.81 21.57 -3.16
C ARG A 263 0.84 22.94 -3.85
N LEU A 264 -0.18 23.27 -4.64
CA LEU A 264 -0.30 24.55 -5.36
C LEU A 264 -1.11 25.60 -4.58
N TRP A 265 -1.63 25.24 -3.41
CA TRP A 265 -2.32 26.12 -2.45
C TRP A 265 -1.55 26.13 -1.13
#